data_AF-A0A2S5LEQ8-F1
#
_entry.id   AF-A0A2S5LEQ8-F1
#
_cell.length_a   1.000
_cell.length_b   1.000
_cell.length_c   1.000
_cell.angle_alpha   90.00
_cell.angle_beta   90.00
_cell.angle_gamma   90.00
#
_symmetry.space_group_name_H-M   'P 1'
#
loop_
_entity.id
_entity.type
_entity.pdbx_description
1 polymer ?
#
loop_
_entity_poly.entity_id
_entity_poly.type
_entity_poly.pdbx_seq_one_letter_code
_entity_poly.pdbx_strand_id
1 'polypeptide(L)' 'MNAADQASAAWQKLKAYYQEKLISYHSQLEGDLTELQTAKLRGRIAEINGFLALENPPPIVTLGDEQSPLSEY' A
#
# COMPACT_ATOMS: atom_id res chain seq x y z
N MET A 1 -15.70 5.08 -1.41
CA MET A 1 -16.41 4.11 -2.27
C MET A 1 -17.72 3.75 -1.60
N ASN A 2 -18.83 3.55 -2.32
CA ASN A 2 -20.12 3.20 -1.68
C ASN A 2 -20.28 1.65 -1.56
N ALA A 3 -21.26 1.19 -0.78
CA ALA A 3 -21.47 -0.23 -0.54
C ALA A 3 -21.88 -1.03 -1.80
N ALA A 4 -22.60 -0.42 -2.74
CA ALA A 4 -23.01 -1.07 -3.98
C ALA A 4 -21.82 -1.31 -4.92
N ASP A 5 -20.89 -0.36 -5.00
CA ASP A 5 -19.67 -0.49 -5.77
C ASP A 5 -18.80 -1.62 -5.21
N GLN A 6 -18.69 -1.73 -3.88
CA GLN A 6 -17.90 -2.77 -3.20
C GLN A 6 -18.52 -4.16 -3.38
N ALA A 7 -19.85 -4.26 -3.43
CA ALA A 7 -20.55 -5.52 -3.68
C ALA A 7 -20.54 -5.92 -5.17
N SER A 8 -20.09 -5.04 -6.07
CA SER A 8 -20.07 -5.34 -7.50
C SER A 8 -19.11 -6.48 -7.83
N ALA A 9 -19.50 -7.34 -8.76
CA ALA A 9 -18.66 -8.44 -9.23
C ALA A 9 -17.35 -7.93 -9.87
N ALA A 10 -17.36 -6.73 -10.45
CA ALA A 10 -16.16 -6.10 -10.99
C ALA A 10 -15.16 -5.76 -9.87
N TRP A 11 -15.63 -5.14 -8.78
CA TRP A 11 -14.77 -4.84 -7.63
C TRP A 11 -14.20 -6.10 -7.00
N GLN A 12 -15.03 -7.12 -6.76
CA GLN A 12 -14.58 -8.38 -6.16
C GLN A 12 -13.46 -9.05 -6.97
N LYS A 13 -13.59 -9.06 -8.31
CA LYS A 13 -12.55 -9.60 -9.20
C LYS A 13 -11.26 -8.79 -9.15
N LEU A 14 -11.35 -7.47 -9.17
CA LEU A 14 -10.18 -6.59 -9.08
C LEU A 14 -9.49 -6.74 -7.73
N LYS A 15 -10.25 -6.75 -6.63
CA LYS A 15 -9.74 -6.98 -5.29
C LYS A 15 -8.99 -8.30 -5.18
N ALA A 16 -9.59 -9.40 -5.64
CA ALA A 16 -8.94 -10.71 -5.62
C ALA A 16 -7.63 -10.71 -6.43
N TYR A 17 -7.66 -10.17 -7.67
CA TYR A 17 -6.48 -10.04 -8.51
C TYR A 17 -5.35 -9.24 -7.83
N TYR A 18 -5.68 -8.12 -7.20
CA TYR A 18 -4.70 -7.29 -6.53
C TYR A 18 -4.15 -7.91 -5.25
N GLN A 19 -4.97 -8.65 -4.50
CA GLN A 19 -4.52 -9.41 -3.34
C GLN A 19 -3.54 -10.54 -3.74
N GLU A 20 -3.83 -11.26 -4.82
CA GLU A 20 -2.92 -12.27 -5.38
C GLU A 20 -1.59 -11.66 -5.85
N LYS A 21 -1.64 -10.51 -6.53
CA LYS A 21 -0.44 -9.79 -6.97
C LYS A 21 0.40 -9.29 -5.80
N LEU A 22 -0.24 -8.80 -4.75
CA LEU A 22 0.45 -8.35 -3.55
C LEU A 22 1.24 -9.49 -2.92
N ILE A 23 0.62 -10.66 -2.73
CA ILE A 23 1.29 -11.87 -2.22
C ILE A 23 2.48 -12.24 -3.12
N SER A 24 2.27 -12.25 -4.44
CA SER A 24 3.33 -12.56 -5.41
C SER A 24 4.52 -11.60 -5.35
N TYR A 25 4.27 -10.29 -5.20
CA TYR A 25 5.35 -9.30 -5.09
C TYR A 25 6.09 -9.37 -3.76
N HIS A 26 5.39 -9.66 -2.66
CA HIS A 26 6.04 -9.92 -1.38
C HIS A 26 6.94 -11.15 -1.44
N SER A 27 6.48 -12.24 -2.05
CA SER A 27 7.31 -13.44 -2.25
C SER A 27 8.53 -13.16 -3.14
N GLN A 28 8.40 -12.32 -4.17
CA GLN A 28 9.54 -11.92 -5.00
C GLN A 28 10.58 -11.08 -4.24
N LEU A 29 10.13 -10.26 -3.27
CA LEU A 29 11.02 -9.46 -2.43
C LEU A 29 11.88 -10.29 -1.47
N GLU A 30 11.52 -11.54 -1.20
CA GLU A 30 12.34 -12.47 -0.41
C GLU A 30 13.52 -13.05 -1.22
N GLY A 31 13.52 -12.86 -2.54
CA GLY A 31 14.61 -13.26 -3.42
C GLY A 31 15.80 -12.29 -3.39
N ASP A 32 16.91 -12.72 -3.97
CA ASP A 32 18.08 -11.86 -4.15
C ASP A 32 17.85 -10.91 -5.34
N LEU A 33 17.54 -9.65 -5.03
CA LEU A 33 17.19 -8.61 -5.98
C LEU A 33 18.13 -7.41 -5.84
N THR A 34 18.47 -6.82 -6.97
CA THR A 34 19.15 -5.52 -6.97
C THR A 34 18.27 -4.43 -6.33
N GLU A 35 18.89 -3.36 -5.83
CA GLU A 35 18.17 -2.23 -5.24
C GLU A 35 17.10 -1.66 -6.18
N LEU A 36 17.41 -1.55 -7.48
CA LEU A 36 16.48 -1.04 -8.48
C LEU A 36 15.27 -1.97 -8.67
N GLN A 37 15.47 -3.30 -8.67
CA GLN A 37 14.38 -4.27 -8.76
C GLN A 37 13.50 -4.23 -7.52
N THR A 38 14.13 -4.16 -6.34
CA THR A 38 13.45 -3.99 -5.05
C THR A 38 12.60 -2.71 -5.03
N ALA A 39 13.16 -1.57 -5.48
CA ALA A 39 12.45 -0.31 -5.55
C ALA A 39 11.24 -0.38 -6.49
N LYS A 40 11.37 -1.04 -7.65
CA LYS A 40 10.26 -1.27 -8.59
C LYS A 40 9.15 -2.10 -7.96
N LEU A 41 9.47 -3.21 -7.29
CA LEU A 41 8.47 -4.06 -6.64
C LEU A 41 7.76 -3.31 -5.50
N ARG A 42 8.51 -2.56 -4.68
CA ARG A 42 7.93 -1.72 -3.63
C ARG A 42 7.00 -0.64 -4.18
N GLY A 43 7.35 -0.03 -5.31
CA GLY A 43 6.48 0.90 -6.02
C GLY A 43 5.16 0.24 -6.46
N ARG A 44 5.23 -0.96 -7.04
CA ARG A 44 4.03 -1.72 -7.42
C ARG A 44 3.17 -2.10 -6.23
N ILE A 45 3.78 -2.51 -5.11
CA ILE A 45 3.05 -2.81 -3.88
C ILE A 45 2.35 -1.55 -3.35
N ALA A 46 3.01 -0.39 -3.38
CA ALA A 46 2.42 0.88 -2.96
C ALA A 46 1.21 1.27 -3.83
N GLU A 47 1.31 1.11 -5.16
CA GLU A 47 0.18 1.32 -6.08
C GLU A 47 -1.02 0.44 -5.73
N ILE A 48 -0.78 -0.86 -5.50
CA ILE A 48 -1.82 -1.82 -5.14
C ILE A 48 -2.47 -1.45 -3.80
N ASN A 49 -1.66 -1.10 -2.80
CA ASN A 49 -2.18 -0.67 -1.50
C ASN A 49 -3.04 0.59 -1.62
N GLY A 50 -2.66 1.55 -2.47
CA GLY A 50 -3.47 2.72 -2.78
C GLY A 50 -4.83 2.36 -3.39
N PHE A 51 -4.87 1.36 -4.27
CA PHE A 51 -6.13 0.86 -4.83
C PHE A 51 -7.01 0.16 -3.78
N LEU A 52 -6.43 -0.71 -2.95
CA LEU A 52 -7.18 -1.42 -1.90
C LEU A 52 -7.67 -0.49 -0.79
N ALA A 53 -6.97 0.63 -0.56
CA ALA A 53 -7.37 1.67 0.38
C ALA A 53 -8.68 2.38 -0.01
N LEU A 54 -9.19 2.22 -1.25
CA LEU A 54 -10.49 2.76 -1.66
C LEU A 54 -11.67 2.13 -0.90
N GLU A 55 -11.52 0.88 -0.46
CA GLU A 55 -12.51 0.15 0.34
C GLU A 55 -12.30 0.39 1.84
N ASN A 56 -11.06 0.26 2.31
CA ASN A 56 -10.68 0.49 3.69
C ASN A 56 -9.51 1.47 3.76
N PRO A 57 -9.77 2.78 3.91
CA PRO A 57 -8.71 3.76 4.00
C PRO A 57 -7.87 3.45 5.26
N PRO A 58 -6.52 3.45 5.15
CA PRO A 58 -5.67 3.30 6.31
C PRO A 58 -5.93 4.46 7.29
N PRO A 59 -5.74 4.24 8.60
CA PRO A 59 -5.85 5.31 9.58
C PRO A 59 -4.92 6.45 9.19
N ILE A 60 -5.44 7.68 9.17
CA ILE A 60 -4.63 8.87 8.93
C ILE A 60 -3.69 9.00 10.13
N VAL A 61 -2.42 8.70 9.91
CA VAL A 61 -1.37 9.07 10.87
C VAL A 61 -1.13 10.55 10.66
N THR A 62 -1.78 11.40 11.46
CA THR A 62 -1.32 12.79 11.57
C THR A 62 0.08 12.72 12.14
N LEU A 63 1.08 13.08 11.35
CA LEU A 63 2.43 13.41 11.83
C LEU A 63 2.28 14.65 12.71
N GLY A 64 1.83 14.43 13.94
CA GLY A 64 1.74 15.42 14.99
C GLY A 64 3.12 15.64 15.56
N ASP A 65 3.61 16.85 15.31
CA ASP A 65 4.60 17.60 16.05
C ASP A 65 6.07 17.16 15.95
N GLU A 66 6.77 17.79 15.00
CA GLU A 66 8.14 18.26 15.21
C GLU A 66 8.19 19.10 16.51
N GLN A 67 8.40 18.46 17.66
CA GLN A 67 8.97 19.15 18.81
C GLN A 67 10.49 19.09 18.70
N SER A 68 11.06 20.02 17.94
CA SER A 68 12.36 20.59 18.30
C SER A 68 12.11 21.97 18.91
N PRO A 69 12.34 22.15 20.22
CA PRO A 69 12.90 23.39 20.69
C PRO A 69 14.43 23.25 20.75
N LEU A 70 15.03 24.26 20.15
CA LEU A 70 16.43 24.61 20.12
C LEU A 70 17.11 24.49 21.50
N SER A 71 18.41 24.25 21.42
CA SER A 71 19.42 24.40 22.47
C SER A 71 19.09 25.49 23.51
N GLU A 72 19.19 25.13 24.79
CA GLU A 72 19.61 26.09 25.81
C GLU A 72 20.94 25.63 26.39
N TYR A 73 21.84 26.61 26.50
CA TYR A 73 23.21 26.57 26.98
C TYR A 73 23.32 26.15 28.44
#